data_AF-G8E037-F1
#
_entry.id   AF-G8E037-F1
#
_cell.length_a   1.000
_cell.length_b   1.000
_cell.length_c   1.000
_cell.angle_alpha   90.00
_cell.angle_beta   90.00
_cell.angle_gamma   90.00
#
_symmetry.space_group_name_H-M   'P 1'
#
loop_
_entity.id
_entity.type
_entity.pdbx_description
1 polymer ?
#
loop_
_entity_poly.entity_id
_entity_poly.type
_entity_poly.pdbx_seq_one_letter_code
_entity_poly.pdbx_strand_id
1 'polypeptide(L)'
;GGVGKTTFCKKLYDHPLVMHHFYVRAWVTISQQYEVREMLLSILCCVTYISKEIYEKRDEELREQVYRSLKGKRYLIVLDDMWDTEAWDDLKRTFPDDKNGSRVMLTSRLRDIAVHACQDTSPHSMRCLSIHESWELLSSKIFVDEPCPMELLTIGKRDSM
;
A
#
# COMPACT_ATOMS: atom_id res chain seq x y z
N GLY A 1 -7.81 -12.97 0.39
CA GLY A 1 -7.32 -11.91 -0.52
C GLY A 1 -8.48 -11.22 -1.19
N GLY A 2 -8.27 -10.12 -1.94
CA GLY A 2 -9.30 -9.54 -2.83
C GLY A 2 -10.25 -8.48 -2.27
N VAL A 3 -10.10 -8.06 -1.01
CA VAL A 3 -11.04 -7.13 -0.34
C VAL A 3 -10.86 -5.64 -0.72
N GLY A 4 -9.97 -5.32 -1.67
CA GLY A 4 -9.76 -3.94 -2.14
C GLY A 4 -8.76 -3.10 -1.33
N LYS A 5 -7.86 -3.71 -0.53
CA LYS A 5 -6.83 -2.98 0.23
C LYS A 5 -5.95 -2.07 -0.64
N THR A 6 -5.32 -2.65 -1.64
CA THR A 6 -4.51 -1.95 -2.65
C THR A 6 -5.33 -0.83 -3.30
N THR A 7 -6.58 -1.10 -3.69
CA THR A 7 -7.48 -0.12 -4.32
C THR A 7 -7.78 1.07 -3.40
N PHE A 8 -8.05 0.81 -2.12
CA PHE A 8 -8.29 1.85 -1.13
C PHE A 8 -7.05 2.73 -0.94
N CYS A 9 -5.88 2.10 -0.72
CA CYS A 9 -4.62 2.82 -0.57
C CYS A 9 -4.30 3.63 -1.83
N LYS A 10 -4.58 3.09 -3.02
CA LYS A 10 -4.31 3.77 -4.30
C LYS A 10 -5.16 5.03 -4.46
N LYS A 11 -6.46 4.94 -4.16
CA LYS A 11 -7.37 6.10 -4.14
C LYS A 11 -6.90 7.18 -3.17
N LEU A 12 -6.43 6.80 -1.98
CA LEU A 12 -5.90 7.76 -1.00
C LEU A 12 -4.59 8.37 -1.48
N TYR A 13 -3.66 7.55 -1.98
CA TYR A 13 -2.35 7.99 -2.45
C TYR A 13 -2.43 8.99 -3.61
N ASP A 14 -3.37 8.79 -4.52
CA ASP A 14 -3.61 9.66 -5.69
C ASP A 14 -4.57 10.83 -5.37
N HIS A 15 -5.09 10.93 -4.15
CA HIS A 15 -6.02 12.01 -3.78
C HIS A 15 -5.30 13.37 -3.78
N PRO A 16 -5.85 14.44 -4.40
CA PRO A 16 -5.17 15.73 -4.54
C PRO A 16 -4.68 16.33 -3.21
N LEU A 17 -5.48 16.23 -2.15
CA LEU A 17 -5.07 16.69 -0.81
C LEU A 17 -3.86 15.92 -0.27
N VAL A 18 -3.78 14.62 -0.51
CA VAL A 18 -2.63 13.79 -0.10
C VAL A 18 -1.40 14.17 -0.94
N MET A 19 -1.56 14.33 -2.25
CA MET A 19 -0.49 14.77 -3.14
C MET A 19 0.10 16.13 -2.73
N HIS A 20 -0.76 17.08 -2.32
CA HIS A 20 -0.33 18.41 -1.90
C HIS A 20 0.33 18.40 -0.51
N HIS A 21 -0.14 17.54 0.38
CA HIS A 21 0.28 17.51 1.78
C HIS A 21 1.62 16.80 2.01
N PHE A 22 1.94 15.77 1.22
CA PHE A 22 3.18 15.02 1.33
C PHE A 22 4.15 15.38 0.21
N TYR A 23 5.27 16.00 0.57
CA TYR A 23 6.31 16.41 -0.39
C TYR A 23 7.01 15.24 -1.05
N VAL A 24 7.09 14.11 -0.34
CA VAL A 24 7.69 12.86 -0.83
C VAL A 24 6.68 11.75 -0.70
N ARG A 25 6.53 10.96 -1.76
CA ARG A 25 5.64 9.80 -1.74
C ARG A 25 6.32 8.63 -2.44
N ALA A 26 6.19 7.44 -1.88
CA ALA A 26 6.64 6.21 -2.50
C ALA A 26 5.58 5.12 -2.35
N TRP A 27 5.48 4.27 -3.36
CA TRP A 27 4.65 3.09 -3.33
C TRP A 27 5.50 1.89 -3.71
N VAL A 28 5.58 0.90 -2.82
CA VAL A 28 6.32 -0.34 -3.06
C VAL A 28 5.36 -1.50 -2.87
N THR A 29 5.27 -2.34 -3.89
CA THR A 29 4.52 -3.61 -3.82
C THR A 29 5.49 -4.72 -3.49
N ILE A 30 5.18 -5.48 -2.45
CA ILE A 30 6.05 -6.50 -1.86
C ILE A 30 5.54 -7.87 -2.29
N SER A 31 6.37 -8.63 -3.00
CA SER A 31 6.09 -10.04 -3.24
C SER A 31 6.60 -10.88 -2.08
N GLN A 32 6.11 -12.12 -1.96
CA GLN A 32 6.50 -13.03 -0.89
C GLN A 32 8.01 -13.33 -0.84
N GLN A 33 8.71 -13.15 -1.97
CA GLN A 33 10.15 -13.37 -2.10
C GLN A 33 10.98 -12.08 -2.06
N TYR A 34 10.37 -10.91 -1.77
CA TYR A 34 11.11 -9.65 -1.76
C TYR A 34 12.11 -9.60 -0.61
N GLU A 35 13.36 -9.34 -0.95
CA GLU A 35 14.40 -9.01 0.02
C GLU A 35 14.31 -7.54 0.45
N VAL A 36 14.76 -7.25 1.67
CA VAL A 36 14.82 -5.88 2.22
C VAL A 36 15.57 -4.93 1.28
N ARG A 37 16.64 -5.42 0.63
CA ARG A 37 17.42 -4.67 -0.35
C ARG A 37 16.57 -4.14 -1.50
N GLU A 38 15.76 -5.00 -2.12
CA GLU A 38 14.89 -4.63 -3.24
C GLU A 38 13.84 -3.61 -2.82
N MET A 39 13.34 -3.70 -1.58
CA MET A 39 12.43 -2.71 -1.01
C MET A 39 13.11 -1.36 -0.82
N LEU A 40 14.34 -1.32 -0.27
CA LEU A 40 15.11 -0.08 -0.12
C LEU A 40 15.36 0.59 -1.49
N LEU A 41 15.79 -0.18 -2.48
CA LEU A 41 15.99 0.30 -3.85
C LEU A 41 14.70 0.84 -4.45
N SER A 42 13.59 0.12 -4.29
CA SER A 42 12.27 0.56 -4.78
C SER A 42 11.83 1.89 -4.16
N ILE A 43 12.08 2.09 -2.86
CA ILE A 43 11.81 3.38 -2.20
C ILE A 43 12.70 4.47 -2.80
N LEU A 44 14.01 4.22 -2.92
CA LEU A 44 14.96 5.19 -3.48
C LEU A 44 14.59 5.61 -4.91
N CYS A 45 14.21 4.67 -5.77
CA CYS A 45 13.69 4.95 -7.11
C CYS A 45 12.51 5.92 -7.11
N CYS A 46 11.68 5.91 -6.06
CA CYS A 46 10.52 6.78 -5.95
C CYS A 46 10.87 8.18 -5.43
N VAL A 47 11.90 8.32 -4.58
CA VAL A 47 12.12 9.52 -3.77
C VAL A 47 13.36 10.33 -4.16
N THR A 48 14.25 9.76 -4.97
CA THR A 48 15.48 10.42 -5.43
C THR A 48 15.85 10.00 -6.85
N TYR A 49 16.75 10.75 -7.47
CA TYR A 49 17.44 10.30 -8.68
C TYR A 49 18.52 9.29 -8.28
N ILE A 50 18.48 8.10 -8.87
CA ILE A 50 19.45 7.03 -8.63
C ILE A 50 20.38 6.85 -9.84
N SER A 51 21.68 6.72 -9.58
CA SER A 51 22.67 6.28 -10.58
C SER A 51 22.82 4.75 -10.54
N LYS A 52 23.46 4.17 -11.56
CA LYS A 52 23.75 2.72 -11.57
C LYS A 52 24.59 2.27 -10.37
N GLU A 53 25.39 3.16 -9.81
CA GLU A 53 26.22 2.90 -8.62
C GLU A 53 25.38 2.54 -7.38
N ILE A 54 24.09 2.92 -7.34
CA ILE A 54 23.21 2.56 -6.22
C ILE A 54 23.14 1.04 -6.02
N TYR A 55 23.19 0.26 -7.11
CA TYR A 55 23.06 -1.18 -7.08
C TYR A 55 24.31 -1.89 -6.56
N GLU A 56 25.45 -1.18 -6.49
CA GLU A 56 26.71 -1.69 -5.95
C GLU A 56 26.87 -1.40 -4.46
N LYS A 57 26.02 -0.54 -3.90
CA LYS A 57 26.08 -0.16 -2.49
C LYS A 57 25.64 -1.27 -1.57
N ARG A 58 26.29 -1.35 -0.40
CA ARG A 58 25.89 -2.25 0.69
C ARG A 58 24.54 -1.84 1.25
N ASP A 59 23.83 -2.79 1.84
CA ASP A 59 22.48 -2.54 2.37
C ASP A 59 22.44 -1.42 3.41
N GLU A 60 23.48 -1.30 4.25
CA GLU A 60 23.57 -0.21 5.24
C GLU A 60 23.65 1.18 4.58
N GLU A 61 24.35 1.29 3.46
CA GLU A 61 24.42 2.53 2.69
C GLU A 61 23.09 2.85 1.99
N LEU A 62 22.33 1.82 1.59
CA LEU A 62 20.98 1.99 1.07
C LEU A 62 20.02 2.48 2.17
N ARG A 63 20.08 1.89 3.37
CA ARG A 63 19.30 2.32 4.53
C ARG A 63 19.59 3.79 4.88
N GLU A 64 20.87 4.16 4.93
CA GLU A 64 21.27 5.53 5.19
C GLU A 64 20.77 6.50 4.10
N GLN A 65 20.80 6.10 2.83
CA GLN A 65 20.28 6.94 1.75
C GLN A 65 18.77 7.10 1.80
N VAL A 66 18.01 6.04 2.13
CA VAL A 66 16.57 6.16 2.36
C VAL A 66 16.32 7.17 3.47
N TYR A 67 17.00 7.02 4.61
CA TYR A 67 16.88 7.92 5.74
C TYR A 67 17.16 9.37 5.35
N ARG A 68 18.30 9.64 4.70
CA ARG A 68 18.70 11.00 4.28
C ARG A 68 17.76 11.59 3.24
N SER A 69 17.21 10.77 2.34
CA SER A 69 16.27 11.23 1.30
C SER A 69 14.94 11.69 1.88
N LEU A 70 14.53 11.10 3.02
CA LEU A 70 13.28 11.39 3.73
C LEU A 70 13.43 12.44 4.83
N LYS A 71 14.63 12.58 5.43
CA LYS A 71 14.89 13.46 6.57
C LYS A 71 14.47 14.91 6.29
N GLY A 72 13.73 15.50 7.23
CA GLY A 72 13.22 16.87 7.19
C GLY A 72 12.02 17.06 6.25
N LYS A 73 11.65 16.05 5.46
CA LYS A 73 10.52 16.12 4.52
C LYS A 73 9.31 15.41 5.11
N ARG A 74 8.13 15.93 4.80
CA ARG A 74 6.88 15.24 5.11
C ARG A 74 6.61 14.19 4.04
N TYR A 75 6.68 12.91 4.41
CA TYR A 75 6.59 11.81 3.47
C TYR A 75 5.39 10.89 3.72
N LEU A 76 4.92 10.23 2.66
CA LEU A 76 3.99 9.10 2.71
C LEU A 76 4.60 7.90 1.98
N ILE A 77 4.91 6.83 2.70
CA ILE A 77 5.38 5.56 2.10
C ILE A 77 4.25 4.55 2.18
N VAL A 78 3.89 3.93 1.06
CA VAL A 78 2.96 2.80 1.01
C VAL A 78 3.74 1.51 0.76
N LEU A 79 3.62 0.57 1.68
CA LEU A 79 4.16 -0.79 1.59
C LEU A 79 2.99 -1.74 1.37
N ASP A 80 2.76 -2.13 0.12
CA ASP A 80 1.61 -2.91 -0.29
C ASP A 80 1.92 -4.41 -0.32
N ASP A 81 1.02 -5.20 0.27
CA ASP A 81 1.06 -6.66 0.36
C ASP A 81 2.26 -7.20 1.15
N MET A 82 2.51 -6.69 2.37
CA MET A 82 3.59 -7.17 3.25
C MET A 82 3.35 -8.60 3.75
N TRP A 83 4.40 -9.43 3.73
CA TRP A 83 4.38 -10.86 4.11
C TRP A 83 5.24 -11.24 5.32
N ASP A 84 6.09 -10.33 5.81
CA ASP A 84 7.04 -10.63 6.87
C ASP A 84 7.16 -9.48 7.88
N THR A 85 7.12 -9.82 9.17
CA THR A 85 7.32 -8.88 10.28
C THR A 85 8.78 -8.46 10.43
N GLU A 86 9.73 -9.35 10.13
CA GLU A 86 11.16 -9.03 10.23
C GLU A 86 11.56 -8.02 9.16
N ALA A 87 11.11 -8.23 7.92
CA ALA A 87 11.26 -7.25 6.85
C ALA A 87 10.68 -5.86 7.21
N TRP A 88 9.51 -5.82 7.87
CA TRP A 88 8.95 -4.57 8.39
C TRP A 88 9.83 -3.96 9.48
N ASP A 89 10.32 -4.76 10.42
CA ASP A 89 11.18 -4.30 11.52
C ASP A 89 12.52 -3.74 11.05
N ASP A 90 13.04 -4.26 9.95
CA ASP A 90 14.24 -3.74 9.30
C ASP A 90 13.97 -2.44 8.55
N LEU A 91 12.88 -2.37 7.78
CA LEU A 91 12.52 -1.18 7.03
C LEU A 91 12.14 -0.02 7.94
N LYS A 92 11.36 -0.25 9.01
CA LYS A 92 10.86 0.82 9.88
C LYS A 92 11.99 1.66 10.48
N ARG A 93 13.16 1.06 10.72
CA ARG A 93 14.36 1.73 11.27
C ARG A 93 14.97 2.75 10.30
N THR A 94 14.66 2.65 9.01
CA THR A 94 15.16 3.57 7.97
C THR A 94 14.31 4.84 7.82
N PHE A 95 13.13 4.87 8.44
CA PHE A 95 12.19 5.98 8.31
C PHE A 95 12.36 6.99 9.44
N PRO A 96 12.76 8.25 9.15
CA PRO A 96 12.95 9.27 10.19
C PRO A 96 11.62 9.77 10.76
N ASP A 97 11.46 9.73 12.08
CA ASP A 97 10.36 10.44 12.77
C ASP A 97 10.80 11.86 13.17
N ASP A 98 10.58 12.80 12.27
CA ASP A 98 10.82 14.23 12.52
C ASP A 98 9.62 14.93 13.18
N LYS A 99 8.59 14.17 13.61
CA LYS A 99 7.35 14.72 14.18
C LYS A 99 6.63 15.74 13.29
N ASN A 100 6.88 15.69 11.99
CA ASN A 100 6.33 16.61 10.98
C ASN A 100 5.05 16.07 10.30
N GLY A 101 4.51 14.95 10.80
CA GLY A 101 3.31 14.33 10.26
C GLY A 101 3.54 13.41 9.07
N SER A 102 4.76 12.91 8.86
CA SER A 102 5.06 11.79 7.97
C SER A 102 4.31 10.52 8.36
N ARG A 103 4.01 9.66 7.38
CA ARG A 103 3.24 8.43 7.56
C ARG A 103 3.82 7.28 6.74
N VAL A 104 3.72 6.08 7.29
CA VAL A 104 3.94 4.82 6.56
C VAL A 104 2.64 4.04 6.62
N MET A 105 2.13 3.65 5.47
CA MET A 105 0.91 2.86 5.32
C MET A 105 1.30 1.47 4.86
N LEU A 106 0.91 0.46 5.62
CA LEU A 106 1.20 -0.94 5.32
C LEU A 106 -0.11 -1.67 5.04
N THR A 107 -0.16 -2.42 3.95
CA THR A 107 -1.25 -3.37 3.70
C THR A 107 -0.71 -4.79 3.84
N SER A 108 -1.51 -5.69 4.43
CA SER A 108 -1.18 -7.11 4.48
C SER A 108 -2.45 -7.96 4.40
N ARG A 109 -2.27 -9.20 3.94
CA ARG A 109 -3.29 -10.26 4.04
C ARG A 109 -3.27 -10.95 5.40
N LEU A 110 -2.15 -10.87 6.10
CA LEU A 110 -1.90 -11.53 7.36
C LEU A 110 -2.19 -10.55 8.50
N ARG A 111 -3.15 -10.89 9.35
CA ARG A 111 -3.56 -10.04 10.47
C ARG A 111 -2.40 -9.80 11.43
N ASP A 112 -1.56 -10.81 11.64
CA ASP A 112 -0.44 -10.74 12.58
C ASP A 112 0.59 -9.69 12.18
N ILE A 113 0.83 -9.52 10.86
CA ILE A 113 1.69 -8.44 10.35
C ILE A 113 1.08 -7.08 10.62
N ALA A 114 -0.22 -6.93 10.39
CA ALA A 114 -0.91 -5.66 10.63
C ALA A 114 -0.92 -5.30 12.12
N VAL A 115 -1.11 -6.28 13.00
CA VAL A 115 -1.04 -6.09 14.46
C VAL A 115 0.38 -5.74 14.90
N HIS A 116 1.39 -6.46 14.38
CA HIS A 116 2.80 -6.19 14.68
C HIS A 116 3.24 -4.79 14.24
N ALA A 117 2.77 -4.33 13.08
CA ALA A 117 3.08 -3.01 12.55
C ALA A 117 2.36 -1.88 13.29
N CYS A 118 1.15 -2.13 13.82
CA CYS A 118 0.34 -1.17 14.55
C CYS A 118 0.42 -1.40 16.06
N GLN A 119 1.59 -1.17 16.67
CA GLN A 119 1.77 -1.38 18.12
C GLN A 119 0.93 -0.43 18.98
N ASP A 120 0.70 0.80 18.49
CA ASP A 120 0.00 1.86 19.25
C ASP A 120 -1.50 2.01 18.88
N THR A 121 -1.99 1.30 17.86
CA THR A 121 -3.36 1.46 17.34
C THR A 121 -3.93 0.15 16.81
N SER A 122 -5.25 0.04 16.69
CA SER A 122 -5.85 -1.13 16.05
C SER A 122 -5.70 -1.06 14.53
N PRO A 123 -5.23 -2.15 13.86
CA PRO A 123 -5.14 -2.17 12.41
C PRO A 123 -6.53 -2.06 11.79
N HIS A 124 -6.63 -1.29 10.70
CA HIS A 124 -7.86 -1.18 9.95
C HIS A 124 -8.15 -2.47 9.17
N SER A 125 -9.11 -3.26 9.64
CA SER A 125 -9.58 -4.45 8.93
C SER A 125 -10.65 -4.08 7.91
N MET A 126 -10.31 -4.15 6.62
CA MET A 126 -11.31 -4.00 5.57
C MET A 126 -12.24 -5.21 5.54
N ARG A 127 -13.55 -4.96 5.59
CA ARG A 127 -14.58 -5.98 5.43
C ARG A 127 -14.79 -6.33 3.96
N CYS A 128 -15.22 -7.55 3.71
CA CYS A 128 -15.79 -7.91 2.40
C CYS A 128 -17.03 -7.08 2.12
N LEU A 129 -17.24 -6.79 0.83
CA LEU A 129 -18.52 -6.28 0.35
C LEU A 129 -19.58 -7.35 0.60
N SER A 130 -20.78 -6.89 0.97
CA SER A 130 -21.97 -7.75 0.95
C SER A 130 -22.26 -8.19 -0.49
N ILE A 131 -23.10 -9.21 -0.65
CA ILE A 131 -23.49 -9.69 -1.97
C ILE A 131 -24.15 -8.60 -2.81
N HIS A 132 -24.93 -7.74 -2.16
CA HIS A 132 -25.57 -6.59 -2.79
C HIS A 132 -24.55 -5.56 -3.25
N GLU A 133 -23.63 -5.12 -2.37
CA GLU A 133 -22.55 -4.19 -2.73
C GLU A 133 -21.63 -4.77 -3.83
N SER A 134 -21.39 -6.08 -3.80
CA SER A 134 -20.62 -6.78 -4.83
C SER A 134 -21.34 -6.77 -6.17
N TRP A 135 -22.66 -7.00 -6.16
CA TRP A 135 -23.50 -6.94 -7.36
C TRP A 135 -23.58 -5.52 -7.94
N GLU A 136 -23.72 -4.50 -7.10
CA GLU A 136 -23.70 -3.10 -7.53
C GLU A 136 -22.35 -2.72 -8.14
N LEU A 137 -21.24 -3.11 -7.49
CA LEU A 137 -19.90 -2.87 -8.01
C LEU A 137 -19.70 -3.55 -9.36
N LEU A 138 -20.09 -4.82 -9.49
CA LEU A 138 -20.00 -5.57 -10.74
C LEU A 138 -20.85 -4.91 -11.84
N SER A 139 -22.09 -4.56 -11.52
CA SER A 139 -23.02 -3.95 -12.46
C SER A 139 -22.48 -2.61 -12.96
N SER A 140 -21.96 -1.76 -12.07
CA SER A 140 -21.36 -0.47 -12.44
C SER A 140 -20.11 -0.58 -13.32
N LYS A 141 -19.43 -1.73 -13.30
CA LYS A 141 -18.23 -1.98 -14.11
C LYS A 141 -18.54 -2.56 -15.48
N ILE A 142 -19.58 -3.40 -15.58
CA ILE A 142 -19.96 -4.06 -16.83
C ILE A 142 -20.92 -3.19 -17.63
N PHE A 143 -21.85 -2.51 -16.96
CA PHE A 143 -22.96 -1.79 -17.57
C PHE A 143 -22.82 -0.29 -17.34
N VAL A 144 -21.80 0.30 -17.95
CA VAL A 144 -21.42 1.71 -17.74
C VAL A 144 -22.50 2.67 -18.23
N ASP A 145 -23.21 2.32 -19.32
CA ASP A 145 -24.23 3.18 -19.96
C ASP A 145 -25.49 2.42 -20.42
N GLU A 146 -25.64 1.14 -20.07
CA GLU A 146 -26.82 0.32 -20.42
C GLU A 146 -27.46 -0.28 -19.16
N PRO A 147 -28.79 -0.47 -19.11
CA PRO A 147 -29.40 -1.21 -18.02
C PRO A 147 -28.98 -2.69 -18.08
N CYS A 148 -28.58 -3.25 -16.93
CA CYS A 148 -28.25 -4.67 -16.80
C CYS A 148 -29.39 -5.56 -17.33
N PRO A 149 -29.14 -6.51 -18.26
CA PRO A 149 -30.16 -7.41 -18.78
C PRO A 149 -30.88 -8.17 -17.66
N MET A 150 -32.21 -8.23 -17.74
CA MET A 150 -33.08 -8.88 -16.73
C MET A 150 -32.71 -10.36 -16.48
N GLU A 151 -32.16 -11.04 -17.48
CA GLU A 151 -31.69 -12.42 -17.39
C GLU A 151 -30.53 -12.57 -16.39
N LEU A 152 -29.58 -11.63 -16.38
CA LEU A 152 -28.43 -11.64 -15.48
C LEU A 152 -28.80 -11.22 -14.06
N LEU A 153 -29.80 -10.33 -13.90
CA LEU A 153 -30.36 -9.98 -12.58
C LEU A 153 -30.99 -11.20 -11.88
N THR A 154 -31.57 -12.11 -12.66
CA THR A 154 -32.27 -13.29 -12.13
C THR A 154 -31.28 -14.39 -11.74
N ILE A 155 -30.18 -14.54 -12.48
CA ILE A 155 -29.11 -15.50 -12.18
C ILE A 155 -28.26 -15.01 -11.00
N GLY A 156 -27.79 -13.76 -11.04
CA GLY A 156 -26.93 -13.20 -9.99
C GLY A 156 -27.58 -13.17 -8.60
N LYS A 157 -28.91 -13.01 -8.52
CA LYS A 157 -29.65 -13.06 -7.24
C LYS A 157 -30.02 -14.47 -6.78
N ARG A 158 -30.06 -15.47 -7.67
CA ARG A 158 -30.42 -16.87 -7.32
C ARG A 158 -29.28 -17.64 -6.67
N ASP A 159 -28.05 -17.41 -7.11
CA ASP A 159 -26.86 -18.05 -6.53
C ASP A 159 -26.38 -17.36 -5.23
N SER A 160 -27.21 -16.46 -4.68
CA SER A 160 -26.95 -15.60 -3.53
C SER A 160 -27.81 -15.93 -2.29
N MET A 161 -28.57 -17.04 -2.31
CA MET A 161 -29.37 -17.55 -1.18
C MET A 161 -28.78 -18.84 -0.60
#